data_AF-A0A3N7H1D8-F1
#
_entry.id   AF-A0A3N7H1D8-F1
#
_cell.length_a   1.000
_cell.length_b   1.000
_cell.length_c   1.000
_cell.angle_alpha   90.00
_cell.angle_beta   90.00
_cell.angle_gamma   90.00
#
_symmetry.space_group_name_H-M   'P 1'
#
loop_
_entity.id
_entity.type
_entity.pdbx_description
1 polymer ?
#
loop_
_entity_poly.entity_id
_entity_poly.type
_entity_poly.pdbx_seq_one_letter_code
_entity_poly.pdbx_strand_id
1 'polypeptide(L)'
;MKGLFKSKPRTPVDIVRQTRDLLIYADQSSASLSDSKREEKMAELAKNIRELKSVLYGNSESEPVSEACAQLTQEFFRENTLRLLIFCLSQLNVEARKDATQVVANLQRQQVNSRLIASGYLEKNTDLLDTLIAG
;
A
#
# COMPACT_ATOMS: atom_id res chain seq x y z
N MET A 1 25.59 -11.08 25.32
CA MET A 1 24.14 -10.80 25.37
C MET A 1 23.81 -9.78 24.29
N LYS A 2 23.22 -10.19 23.16
CA LYS A 2 22.78 -9.25 22.11
C LYS A 2 21.36 -8.81 22.47
N GLY A 3 21.19 -7.51 22.69
CA GLY A 3 20.02 -6.89 23.31
C GLY A 3 18.70 -7.24 22.64
N LEU A 4 17.74 -7.64 23.47
CA LEU A 4 16.33 -7.88 23.17
C LEU A 4 15.56 -6.58 22.90
N PHE A 5 15.93 -5.83 21.87
CA PHE A 5 15.03 -4.79 21.36
C PHE A 5 14.19 -5.41 20.23
N LYS A 6 13.07 -6.04 20.60
CA LYS A 6 12.02 -6.30 19.59
C LYS A 6 11.58 -4.93 19.08
N SER A 7 11.74 -4.69 17.79
CA SER A 7 11.21 -3.48 17.15
C SER A 7 9.73 -3.37 17.50
N LYS A 8 9.27 -2.17 17.85
CA LYS A 8 7.86 -1.92 18.14
C LYS A 8 7.00 -2.45 16.97
N PRO A 9 5.89 -3.16 17.24
CA PRO A 9 4.97 -3.58 16.18
C PRO A 9 4.56 -2.35 15.36
N ARG A 10 4.67 -2.44 14.03
CA ARG A 10 4.23 -1.37 13.14
C ARG A 10 2.71 -1.28 13.19
N THR A 11 2.20 -0.06 13.30
CA THR A 11 0.76 0.18 13.21
C THR A 11 0.30 0.15 11.75
N PRO A 12 -1.01 -0.02 11.46
CA PRO A 12 -1.53 0.08 10.09
C PRO A 12 -1.12 1.38 9.39
N VAL A 13 -1.10 2.49 10.14
CA VAL A 13 -0.66 3.81 9.67
C VAL A 13 0.82 3.81 9.28
N ASP A 14 1.69 3.22 10.11
CA ASP A 14 3.13 3.13 9.82
C ASP A 14 3.40 2.33 8.54
N ILE A 15 2.66 1.23 8.34
CA ILE A 15 2.79 0.38 7.15
C ILE A 15 2.40 1.17 5.90
N VAL A 16 1.30 1.93 5.95
CA VAL A 16 0.87 2.78 4.82
C VAL A 16 1.93 3.83 4.48
N ARG A 17 2.46 4.54 5.50
CA ARG A 17 3.48 5.58 5.29
C ARG A 17 4.76 5.01 4.68
N GLN A 18 5.25 3.91 5.23
CA GLN A 18 6.43 3.24 4.68
C GLN A 18 6.19 2.70 3.26
N THR A 19 4.98 2.21 2.97
CA THR A 19 4.60 1.82 1.60
C THR A 19 4.64 3.01 0.66
N ARG A 20 4.09 4.15 1.08
CA ARG A 20 4.08 5.39 0.30
C ARG A 20 5.50 5.89 0.02
N ASP A 21 6.38 5.90 1.01
CA ASP A 21 7.77 6.33 0.85
C ASP A 21 8.52 5.45 -0.18
N LEU A 22 8.29 4.15 -0.15
CA LEU A 22 8.86 3.21 -1.13
C LEU A 22 8.25 3.38 -2.52
N LEU A 23 6.97 3.73 -2.63
CA LEU A 23 6.34 4.06 -3.90
C LEU A 23 6.91 5.35 -4.51
N ILE A 24 7.12 6.39 -3.69
CA ILE A 24 7.79 7.63 -4.12
C ILE A 24 9.20 7.31 -4.63
N TYR A 25 9.93 6.46 -3.91
CA TYR A 25 11.25 6.01 -4.34
C TYR A 25 11.19 5.27 -5.69
N ALA A 26 10.22 4.38 -5.88
CA ALA A 26 10.05 3.64 -7.13
C ALA A 26 9.65 4.54 -8.31
N ASP A 27 8.83 5.56 -8.07
CA ASP A 27 8.42 6.55 -9.07
C ASP A 27 9.61 7.44 -9.51
N GLN A 28 10.44 7.86 -8.55
CA GLN A 28 11.59 8.73 -8.80
C GLN A 28 12.84 8.01 -9.33
N SER A 29 13.00 6.72 -9.02
CA SER A 29 14.19 5.95 -9.39
C SER A 29 14.12 5.47 -10.85
N SER A 30 14.41 6.36 -11.79
CA SER A 30 14.66 5.98 -13.19
C SER A 30 16.14 5.98 -13.59
N ALA A 31 17.07 6.56 -12.79
CA ALA A 31 18.42 6.81 -13.32
C ALA A 31 19.64 6.85 -12.37
N SER A 32 19.57 6.58 -11.06
CA SER A 32 20.68 7.00 -10.15
C SER A 32 21.20 6.01 -9.11
N LEU A 33 20.72 4.77 -9.04
CA LEU A 33 21.17 3.79 -8.02
C LEU A 33 21.59 2.46 -8.63
N SER A 34 22.45 1.73 -7.90
CA SER A 34 22.85 0.38 -8.29
C SER A 34 21.64 -0.56 -8.30
N ASP A 35 21.62 -1.51 -9.24
CA ASP A 35 20.54 -2.47 -9.39
C ASP A 35 20.22 -3.22 -8.09
N SER A 36 21.25 -3.55 -7.30
CA SER A 36 21.11 -4.23 -6.01
C SER A 36 20.28 -3.44 -4.99
N LYS A 37 20.47 -2.12 -4.91
CA LYS A 37 19.75 -1.26 -3.95
C LYS A 37 18.32 -1.02 -4.40
N ARG A 38 18.10 -0.94 -5.71
CA ARG A 38 16.76 -0.91 -6.30
C ARG A 38 16.02 -2.21 -5.98
N GLU A 39 16.64 -3.36 -6.19
CA GLU A 39 16.04 -4.68 -5.92
C GLU A 39 15.65 -4.82 -4.43
N GLU A 40 16.52 -4.42 -3.51
CA GLU A 40 16.24 -4.42 -2.07
C GLU A 40 14.99 -3.58 -1.74
N LYS A 41 14.90 -2.36 -2.28
CA LYS A 41 13.76 -1.47 -2.05
C LYS A 41 12.46 -1.99 -2.65
N MET A 42 12.52 -2.62 -3.83
CA MET A 42 11.35 -3.24 -4.45
C MET A 42 10.89 -4.48 -3.69
N ALA A 43 11.80 -5.26 -3.12
CA ALA A 43 11.47 -6.38 -2.23
C ALA A 43 10.82 -5.90 -0.92
N GLU A 44 11.32 -4.80 -0.35
CA GLU A 44 10.72 -4.15 0.82
C GLU A 44 9.30 -3.63 0.52
N LEU A 45 9.09 -3.04 -0.66
CA LEU A 45 7.78 -2.58 -1.11
C LEU A 45 6.80 -3.75 -1.24
N ALA A 46 7.21 -4.84 -1.90
CA ALA A 46 6.38 -6.04 -2.02
C ALA A 46 6.00 -6.63 -0.65
N LYS A 47 6.92 -6.61 0.32
CA LYS A 47 6.65 -7.04 1.69
C LYS A 47 5.60 -6.17 2.37
N ASN A 48 5.69 -4.84 2.25
CA ASN A 48 4.71 -3.94 2.85
C ASN A 48 3.33 -4.07 2.19
N ILE A 49 3.25 -4.25 0.87
CA ILE A 49 1.97 -4.51 0.18
C ILE A 49 1.31 -5.79 0.72
N ARG A 50 2.09 -6.85 0.95
CA ARG A 50 1.58 -8.10 1.55
C ARG A 50 1.08 -7.89 2.98
N GLU A 51 1.75 -7.02 3.74
CA GLU A 51 1.34 -6.70 5.11
C GLU A 51 0.07 -5.85 5.15
N LEU A 52 -0.08 -4.87 4.23
CA LEU A 52 -1.35 -4.17 4.02
C LEU A 52 -2.47 -5.16 3.72
N LYS A 53 -2.22 -6.14 2.84
CA LYS A 53 -3.18 -7.22 2.55
C LYS A 53 -3.51 -8.02 3.81
N SER A 54 -2.52 -8.39 4.61
CA SER A 54 -2.74 -9.14 5.85
C SER A 54 -3.58 -8.36 6.87
N VAL A 55 -3.44 -7.04 6.95
CA VAL A 55 -4.32 -6.21 7.81
C VAL A 55 -5.77 -6.27 7.31
N LEU A 56 -5.98 -6.23 5.99
CA LEU A 56 -7.31 -6.15 5.36
C LEU A 56 -8.06 -7.48 5.25
N TYR A 57 -7.34 -8.61 5.22
CA TYR A 57 -7.92 -9.94 5.04
C TYR A 57 -7.62 -10.91 6.19
N GLY A 58 -6.79 -10.52 7.16
CA GLY A 58 -6.26 -11.42 8.18
C GLY A 58 -5.14 -12.32 7.64
N ASN A 59 -4.80 -13.34 8.41
CA ASN A 59 -3.86 -14.41 8.08
C ASN A 59 -4.28 -15.72 8.77
N SER A 60 -3.42 -16.74 8.78
CA SER A 60 -3.72 -18.03 9.42
C SER A 60 -3.95 -17.94 10.94
N GLU A 61 -3.42 -16.90 11.58
CA GLU A 61 -3.43 -16.74 13.04
C GLU A 61 -4.47 -15.74 13.53
N SER A 62 -4.95 -14.85 12.66
CA SER A 62 -5.78 -13.71 13.07
C SER A 62 -6.72 -13.22 11.97
N GLU A 63 -7.95 -12.90 12.37
CA GLU A 63 -8.95 -12.25 11.53
C GLU A 63 -8.66 -10.74 11.39
N PRO A 64 -9.16 -10.08 10.31
CA PRO A 64 -8.99 -8.64 10.14
C PRO A 64 -9.74 -7.86 11.23
N VAL A 65 -9.04 -6.95 11.89
CA VAL A 65 -9.60 -6.09 12.94
C VAL A 65 -10.21 -4.83 12.30
N SER A 66 -11.49 -4.59 12.54
CA SER A 66 -12.25 -3.47 11.94
C SER A 66 -11.57 -2.10 12.13
N GLU A 67 -11.10 -1.81 13.35
CA GLU A 67 -10.40 -0.55 13.63
C GLU A 67 -9.10 -0.41 12.84
N ALA A 68 -8.32 -1.49 12.71
CA ALA A 68 -7.09 -1.49 11.95
C ALA A 68 -7.35 -1.29 10.45
N CYS A 69 -8.39 -1.93 9.90
CA CYS A 69 -8.84 -1.71 8.52
C CYS A 69 -9.27 -0.26 8.28
N ALA A 70 -9.99 0.35 9.23
CA ALA A 70 -10.42 1.73 9.15
C ALA A 70 -9.24 2.72 9.17
N GLN A 71 -8.27 2.51 10.07
CA GLN A 71 -7.05 3.32 10.15
C GLN A 71 -6.21 3.21 8.87
N LEU A 72 -6.03 1.99 8.35
CA LEU A 72 -5.33 1.75 7.08
C LEU A 72 -6.03 2.48 5.93
N THR A 73 -7.35 2.33 5.82
CA THR A 73 -8.17 2.97 4.77
C THR A 73 -8.04 4.48 4.81
N GLN A 74 -8.20 5.09 5.99
CA GLN A 74 -8.06 6.54 6.14
C GLN A 74 -6.68 7.03 5.69
N GLU A 75 -5.61 6.39 6.20
CA GLU A 75 -4.25 6.85 5.89
C GLU A 75 -3.89 6.63 4.42
N PHE A 76 -4.33 5.52 3.82
CA PHE A 76 -4.01 5.17 2.43
C PHE A 76 -4.52 6.22 1.44
N PHE A 77 -5.73 6.74 1.67
CA PHE A 77 -6.30 7.78 0.80
C PHE A 77 -5.89 9.21 1.19
N ARG A 78 -5.37 9.43 2.41
CA ARG A 78 -5.02 10.77 2.93
C ARG A 78 -3.93 11.46 2.12
N GLU A 79 -2.87 10.72 1.76
CA GLU A 79 -1.67 11.30 1.11
C GLU A 79 -1.45 10.80 -0.34
N ASN A 80 -2.54 10.48 -1.06
CA ASN A 80 -2.48 10.04 -2.46
C ASN A 80 -1.67 8.74 -2.69
N THR A 81 -1.65 7.81 -1.73
CA THR A 81 -0.95 6.52 -1.90
C THR A 81 -1.53 5.70 -3.05
N LEU A 82 -2.84 5.76 -3.30
CA LEU A 82 -3.47 5.07 -4.44
C LEU A 82 -2.86 5.50 -5.78
N ARG A 83 -2.72 6.81 -6.00
CA ARG A 83 -2.17 7.38 -7.24
C ARG A 83 -0.75 6.88 -7.49
N LEU A 84 0.10 6.97 -6.47
CA LEU A 84 1.48 6.46 -6.54
C LEU A 84 1.51 4.96 -6.82
N LEU A 85 0.63 4.18 -6.17
CA LEU A 85 0.55 2.75 -6.41
C LEU A 85 0.19 2.45 -7.87
N ILE A 86 -0.78 3.16 -8.45
CA ILE A 86 -1.20 3.02 -9.86
C ILE A 86 -0.01 3.27 -10.80
N PHE A 87 0.71 4.40 -10.64
CA PHE A 87 1.85 4.72 -11.50
C PHE A 87 3.02 3.74 -11.35
N CYS A 88 3.19 3.14 -10.17
CA CYS A 88 4.23 2.15 -9.92
C CYS A 88 3.81 0.70 -10.25
N LEU A 89 2.56 0.44 -10.67
CA LEU A 89 2.05 -0.93 -10.88
C LEU A 89 2.94 -1.74 -11.83
N SER A 90 3.35 -1.16 -12.96
CA SER A 90 4.18 -1.84 -13.97
C SER A 90 5.57 -2.23 -13.45
N GLN A 91 6.06 -1.54 -12.42
CA GLN A 91 7.37 -1.80 -11.81
C GLN A 91 7.33 -2.95 -10.78
N LEU A 92 6.15 -3.28 -10.25
CA LEU A 92 5.98 -4.36 -9.29
C LEU A 92 6.08 -5.72 -9.97
N ASN A 93 6.61 -6.72 -9.26
CA ASN A 93 6.55 -8.11 -9.73
C ASN A 93 5.10 -8.64 -9.74
N VAL A 94 4.89 -9.77 -10.42
CA VAL A 94 3.55 -10.35 -10.64
C VAL A 94 2.78 -10.57 -9.34
N GLU A 95 3.43 -11.05 -8.29
CA GLU A 95 2.78 -11.36 -7.02
C GLU A 95 2.42 -10.08 -6.25
N ALA A 96 3.32 -9.11 -6.21
CA ALA A 96 3.06 -7.80 -5.61
C ALA A 96 1.94 -7.05 -6.33
N ARG A 97 1.80 -7.19 -7.65
CA ARG A 97 0.66 -6.64 -8.40
C ARG A 97 -0.67 -7.29 -7.99
N LYS A 98 -0.71 -8.61 -7.83
CA LYS A 98 -1.92 -9.30 -7.34
C LYS A 98 -2.31 -8.83 -5.94
N ASP A 99 -1.33 -8.75 -5.05
CA ASP A 99 -1.54 -8.28 -3.67
C ASP A 99 -2.03 -6.83 -3.66
N ALA A 100 -1.42 -5.95 -4.47
CA ALA A 100 -1.83 -4.56 -4.63
C ALA A 100 -3.28 -4.44 -5.13
N THR A 101 -3.67 -5.23 -6.14
CA THR A 101 -5.05 -5.27 -6.64
C THR A 101 -6.03 -5.72 -5.55
N GLN A 102 -5.67 -6.74 -4.75
CA GLN A 102 -6.51 -7.20 -3.65
C GLN A 102 -6.66 -6.15 -2.53
N VAL A 103 -5.58 -5.44 -2.21
CA VAL A 103 -5.58 -4.31 -1.26
C VAL A 103 -6.51 -3.21 -1.76
N VAL A 104 -6.33 -2.73 -3.00
CA VAL A 104 -7.15 -1.65 -3.57
C VAL A 104 -8.62 -2.06 -3.65
N ALA A 105 -8.92 -3.30 -4.08
CA ALA A 105 -10.29 -3.78 -4.15
C ALA A 105 -10.98 -3.85 -2.78
N ASN A 106 -10.25 -4.21 -1.71
CA ASN A 106 -10.79 -4.20 -0.35
C ASN A 106 -11.05 -2.75 0.10
N LEU A 107 -10.04 -1.89 -0.03
CA LEU A 107 -10.09 -0.48 0.36
C LEU A 107 -11.23 0.30 -0.31
N GLN A 108 -11.55 -0.03 -1.57
CA GLN A 108 -12.67 0.58 -2.29
C GLN A 108 -14.05 0.25 -1.68
N ARG A 109 -14.17 -0.88 -0.99
CA ARG A 109 -15.42 -1.35 -0.35
C ARG A 109 -15.48 -1.03 1.16
N GLN A 110 -14.37 -0.59 1.76
CA GLN A 110 -14.30 -0.27 3.18
C GLN A 110 -15.14 0.97 3.50
N GLN A 111 -16.06 0.82 4.45
CA GLN A 111 -16.79 1.94 5.04
C GLN A 111 -16.11 2.37 6.33
N VAL A 112 -15.78 3.65 6.43
CA VAL A 112 -15.23 4.24 7.63
C VAL A 112 -16.17 5.34 8.10
N ASN A 113 -16.70 5.22 9.31
CA ASN A 113 -17.77 6.08 9.82
C ASN A 113 -18.96 6.18 8.85
N SER A 114 -19.38 5.03 8.31
CA SER A 114 -20.48 4.89 7.33
C SER A 114 -20.26 5.63 6.00
N ARG A 115 -19.00 5.91 5.62
CA ARG A 115 -18.64 6.56 4.35
C ARG A 115 -17.60 5.74 3.59
N LEU A 116 -17.74 5.69 2.27
CA LEU A 116 -16.73 5.12 1.38
C LEU A 116 -15.67 6.19 1.08
N ILE A 117 -14.56 6.15 1.81
CA ILE A 117 -13.45 7.12 1.63
C ILE A 117 -12.92 7.06 0.19
N ALA A 118 -12.83 5.86 -0.38
CA ALA A 118 -12.36 5.67 -1.75
C ALA A 118 -13.22 6.40 -2.80
N SER A 119 -14.55 6.46 -2.63
CA SER A 119 -15.44 7.18 -3.56
C SER A 119 -15.10 8.66 -3.59
N GLY A 120 -15.05 9.31 -2.42
CA GLY A 120 -14.72 10.72 -2.32
C GLY A 120 -13.29 11.06 -2.76
N TYR A 121 -12.37 10.08 -2.69
CA TYR A 121 -11.04 10.20 -3.27
C TYR A 121 -11.08 10.18 -4.81
N LEU A 122 -11.75 9.19 -5.40
CA LEU A 122 -11.83 9.02 -6.86
C LEU A 122 -12.60 10.16 -7.53
N GLU A 123 -13.65 10.68 -6.90
CA GLU A 123 -14.39 11.87 -7.37
C GLU A 123 -13.49 13.11 -7.53
N LYS A 124 -12.41 13.20 -6.73
CA LYS A 124 -11.43 14.29 -6.79
C LYS A 124 -10.22 13.98 -7.69
N ASN A 125 -10.09 12.75 -8.17
CA ASN A 125 -8.95 12.25 -8.93
C ASN A 125 -9.45 11.41 -10.14
N THR A 126 -10.38 11.97 -10.92
CA THR A 126 -11.04 11.24 -12.01
C THR A 126 -10.09 10.78 -13.11
N ASP A 127 -8.96 11.48 -13.27
CA ASP A 127 -7.89 11.15 -14.22
C ASP A 127 -7.21 9.79 -13.96
N LEU A 128 -7.35 9.24 -12.74
CA LEU A 128 -6.84 7.92 -12.41
C LEU A 128 -7.60 6.81 -13.15
N LEU A 129 -8.87 7.04 -13.51
CA LEU A 129 -9.65 6.08 -14.29
C LEU A 129 -9.11 5.98 -15.71
N ASP A 130 -8.79 7.10 -16.33
CA ASP A 130 -8.18 7.13 -17.67
C ASP A 130 -6.81 6.43 -17.66
N THR A 131 -6.02 6.67 -16.61
CA THR A 131 -4.72 6.00 -16.41
C THR A 131 -4.88 4.48 -16.31
N LEU A 132 -5.84 4.01 -15.51
CA LEU A 132 -6.10 2.58 -15.33
C LEU A 132 -6.64 1.90 -16.60
N ILE A 133 -7.43 2.60 -17.40
CA ILE A 133 -7.98 2.09 -18.67
C ILE A 133 -6.88 1.98 -19.73
N ALA A 134 -5.92 2.91 -19.74
CA ALA A 134 -4.82 2.91 -20.70
C ALA A 134 -3.88 1.70 -20.55
N GLY A 135 -3.70 1.19 -19.33
CA GLY A 135 -2.86 0.04 -19.00
C GLY A 135 -1.46 0.40 -18.57
#